data_AF-A0AA43DFZ5-F1
#
_entry.id   AF-A0AA43DFZ5-F1
#
_cell.length_a   1.000
_cell.length_b   1.000
_cell.length_c   1.000
_cell.angle_alpha   90.00
_cell.angle_beta   90.00
_cell.angle_gamma   90.00
#
_symmetry.space_group_name_H-M   'P 1'
#
loop_
_entity.id
_entity.type
_entity.pdbx_description
1 polymer ?
#
loop_
_entity_poly.entity_id
_entity_poly.type
_entity_poly.pdbx_seq_one_letter_code
_entity_poly.pdbx_strand_id
1 'polypeptide(L)'
;MMRTRSLRKSVVLALLGMATLVNVQATEAVTWKGWSFDYEVSGNFDGLSLKNVTYQGRTLIHKISLPVVRVFYNNNVCGPYADRLGGTLSPIPWANNATVAQREFTLDGRQWYEIGILDQIGNYSLYQVYYLSSDGILDAHIYSKGLQCVVDHIHYPNWRIDLDVDGPANDLIEHNTGTGFETNATEFDSNAASAANHGW
;
A
#
# COMPACT_ATOMS: atom_id res chain seq x y z
N MET A 1 -78.42 -5.83 -6.99
CA MET A 1 -77.12 -6.25 -7.55
C MET A 1 -76.03 -5.38 -6.92
N MET A 2 -75.48 -5.79 -5.78
CA MET A 2 -74.65 -4.96 -4.91
C MET A 2 -73.23 -5.53 -4.92
N ARG A 3 -72.28 -4.82 -5.56
CA ARG A 3 -70.87 -5.24 -5.65
C ARG A 3 -70.11 -4.75 -4.42
N THR A 4 -69.65 -5.69 -3.59
CA THR A 4 -68.69 -5.47 -2.51
C THR A 4 -67.29 -5.25 -3.09
N ARG A 5 -66.63 -4.14 -2.72
CA ARG A 5 -65.22 -3.88 -3.03
C ARG A 5 -64.36 -4.35 -1.85
N SER A 6 -63.47 -5.30 -2.12
CA SER A 6 -62.43 -5.78 -1.21
C SER A 6 -61.24 -4.79 -1.22
N LEU A 7 -60.89 -4.22 -0.07
CA LEU A 7 -59.65 -3.47 0.12
C LEU A 7 -58.52 -4.47 0.46
N ARG A 8 -57.57 -4.65 -0.46
CA ARG A 8 -56.28 -5.30 -0.14
C ARG A 8 -55.39 -4.28 0.57
N LYS A 9 -55.03 -4.58 1.82
CA LYS A 9 -53.97 -3.87 2.54
C LYS A 9 -52.62 -4.37 2.03
N SER A 10 -51.85 -3.51 1.38
CA SER A 10 -50.45 -3.82 1.04
C SER A 10 -49.58 -3.55 2.26
N VAL A 11 -48.94 -4.61 2.76
CA VAL A 11 -47.88 -4.52 3.77
C VAL A 11 -46.60 -4.15 3.03
N VAL A 12 -46.06 -2.96 3.30
CA VAL A 12 -44.73 -2.57 2.83
C VAL A 12 -43.72 -3.14 3.83
N LEU A 13 -42.98 -4.15 3.39
CA LEU A 13 -41.85 -4.71 4.13
C LEU A 13 -40.65 -3.79 3.89
N ALA A 14 -40.27 -2.98 4.88
CA ALA A 14 -39.02 -2.22 4.83
C ALA A 14 -37.85 -3.18 5.08
N LEU A 15 -37.09 -3.51 4.03
CA LEU A 15 -35.78 -4.12 4.20
C LEU A 15 -34.84 -3.08 4.83
N LEU A 16 -34.55 -3.23 6.11
CA LEU A 16 -33.35 -2.62 6.70
C LEU A 16 -32.14 -3.34 6.10
N GLY A 17 -31.54 -2.74 5.07
CA GLY A 17 -30.19 -3.10 4.66
C GLY A 17 -29.24 -2.70 5.78
N MET A 18 -28.64 -3.67 6.46
CA MET A 18 -27.47 -3.40 7.30
C MET A 18 -26.34 -2.98 6.34
N ALA A 19 -26.06 -1.69 6.27
CA ALA A 19 -24.84 -1.20 5.64
C ALA A 19 -23.67 -1.72 6.50
N THR A 20 -22.96 -2.73 6.01
CA THR A 20 -21.65 -3.08 6.55
C THR A 20 -20.75 -1.86 6.35
N LEU A 21 -20.40 -1.20 7.44
CA LEU A 21 -19.37 -0.16 7.45
C LEU A 21 -18.04 -0.84 7.14
N VAL A 22 -17.66 -0.88 5.87
CA VAL A 22 -16.28 -1.11 5.49
C VAL A 22 -15.56 0.20 5.78
N ASN A 23 -14.76 0.22 6.85
CA ASN A 23 -13.87 1.35 7.14
C ASN A 23 -12.78 1.38 6.06
N VAL A 24 -13.06 1.96 4.90
CA VAL A 24 -12.00 2.38 3.98
C VAL A 24 -11.33 3.58 4.64
N GLN A 25 -10.13 3.39 5.18
CA GLN A 25 -9.36 4.48 5.77
C GLN A 25 -8.78 5.32 4.62
N ALA A 26 -9.53 6.36 4.27
CA ALA A 26 -9.19 7.50 3.41
C ALA A 26 -8.66 7.14 2.01
N THR A 27 -9.45 7.47 0.96
CA THR A 27 -8.89 7.74 -0.36
C THR A 27 -8.89 9.25 -0.53
N GLU A 28 -7.72 9.86 -0.55
CA GLU A 28 -7.57 11.30 -0.69
C GLU A 28 -6.55 11.63 -1.78
N ALA A 29 -6.87 12.65 -2.57
CA ALA A 29 -5.99 13.17 -3.61
C ALA A 29 -5.03 14.21 -3.02
N VAL A 30 -3.76 14.15 -3.41
CA VAL A 30 -2.71 15.08 -3.03
C VAL A 30 -2.13 15.72 -4.28
N THR A 31 -1.97 17.04 -4.26
CA THR A 31 -1.22 17.79 -5.27
C THR A 31 -0.12 18.59 -4.59
N TRP A 32 1.14 18.34 -4.94
CA TRP A 32 2.28 19.01 -4.32
C TRP A 32 3.47 19.14 -5.28
N LYS A 33 3.88 20.37 -5.61
CA LYS A 33 5.09 20.71 -6.39
C LYS A 33 5.33 19.82 -7.62
N GLY A 34 4.30 19.67 -8.45
CA GLY A 34 4.33 18.87 -9.66
C GLY A 34 3.90 17.42 -9.47
N TRP A 35 3.88 16.91 -8.24
CA TRP A 35 3.26 15.63 -7.92
C TRP A 35 1.74 15.74 -7.87
N SER A 36 1.07 14.71 -8.36
CA SER A 36 -0.34 14.43 -8.08
C SER A 36 -0.52 12.93 -7.89
N PHE A 37 -1.24 12.51 -6.85
CA PHE A 37 -1.53 11.10 -6.57
C PHE A 37 -2.74 10.96 -5.65
N ASP A 38 -3.36 9.79 -5.66
CA ASP A 38 -4.29 9.37 -4.62
C ASP A 38 -3.54 8.49 -3.62
N TYR A 39 -3.89 8.52 -2.33
CA TYR A 39 -3.39 7.54 -1.37
C TYR A 39 -4.53 6.77 -0.72
N GLU A 40 -4.25 5.55 -0.27
CA GLU A 40 -5.19 4.76 0.53
C GLU A 40 -4.51 3.90 1.60
N VAL A 41 -5.23 3.66 2.69
CA VAL A 41 -4.99 2.53 3.59
C VAL A 41 -6.22 1.65 3.55
N SER A 42 -6.17 0.64 2.69
CA SER A 42 -7.36 -0.11 2.28
C SER A 42 -7.96 -1.01 3.36
N GLY A 43 -7.25 -1.28 4.46
CA GLY A 43 -7.62 -2.30 5.43
C GLY A 43 -7.32 -3.73 4.97
N ASN A 44 -6.92 -3.93 3.71
CA ASN A 44 -6.66 -5.25 3.11
C ASN A 44 -5.20 -5.70 3.25
N PHE A 45 -4.46 -5.09 4.19
CA PHE A 45 -3.08 -5.44 4.47
C PHE A 45 -2.12 -5.24 3.27
N ASP A 46 -2.30 -4.12 2.57
CA ASP A 46 -1.43 -3.63 1.47
C ASP A 46 -0.50 -2.47 1.92
N GLY A 47 -0.53 -2.12 3.21
CA GLY A 47 0.10 -0.92 3.74
C GLY A 47 -0.54 0.37 3.23
N LEU A 48 0.22 1.47 3.29
CA LEU A 48 -0.12 2.72 2.61
C LEU A 48 0.16 2.56 1.12
N SER A 49 -0.86 2.69 0.28
CA SER A 49 -0.72 2.66 -1.17
C SER A 49 -0.79 4.06 -1.75
N LEU A 50 0.04 4.37 -2.75
CA LEU A 50 -0.15 5.52 -3.63
C LEU A 50 -0.66 5.01 -4.98
N LYS A 51 -1.58 5.74 -5.60
CA LYS A 51 -2.20 5.42 -6.89
C LYS A 51 -2.20 6.62 -7.81
N ASN A 52 -2.30 6.36 -9.12
CA ASN A 52 -2.40 7.39 -10.14
C ASN A 52 -1.29 8.47 -10.00
N VAL A 53 -0.06 8.02 -9.72
CA VAL A 53 1.04 8.92 -9.39
C VAL A 53 1.57 9.57 -10.66
N THR A 54 1.57 10.90 -10.66
CA THR A 54 2.12 11.71 -11.74
C THR A 54 3.17 12.67 -11.20
N TYR A 55 4.13 13.05 -12.05
CA TYR A 55 5.05 14.15 -11.79
C TYR A 55 5.14 15.05 -13.03
N GLN A 56 4.96 16.36 -12.82
CA GLN A 56 4.91 17.37 -13.89
C GLN A 56 3.92 17.01 -15.02
N GLY A 57 2.78 16.40 -14.65
CA GLY A 57 1.72 16.00 -15.58
C GLY A 57 1.99 14.70 -16.35
N ARG A 58 3.10 13.99 -16.08
CA ARG A 58 3.40 12.68 -16.67
C ARG A 58 3.01 11.56 -15.72
N THR A 59 2.34 10.54 -16.22
CA THR A 59 2.03 9.32 -15.46
C THR A 59 3.32 8.55 -15.19
N LEU A 60 3.50 8.07 -13.96
CA LEU A 60 4.69 7.31 -13.56
C LEU A 60 4.34 5.95 -12.95
N ILE A 61 3.38 5.91 -12.03
CA ILE A 61 3.04 4.71 -11.25
C ILE A 61 1.53 4.59 -11.18
N HIS A 62 1.00 3.44 -11.60
CA HIS A 62 -0.40 3.10 -11.41
C HIS A 62 -0.71 2.86 -9.94
N LYS A 63 0.10 2.02 -9.28
CA LYS A 63 0.03 1.74 -7.84
C LYS A 63 1.41 1.38 -7.27
N ILE A 64 1.75 1.94 -6.11
CA ILE A 64 2.85 1.46 -5.26
C ILE A 64 2.31 1.11 -3.88
N SER A 65 2.72 -0.03 -3.34
CA SER A 65 2.27 -0.53 -2.03
C SER A 65 3.31 -1.44 -1.36
N LEU A 66 3.14 -1.71 -0.06
CA LEU A 66 3.99 -2.60 0.74
C LEU A 66 3.16 -3.77 1.29
N PRO A 67 2.86 -4.79 0.48
CA PRO A 67 1.97 -5.88 0.89
C PRO A 67 2.51 -6.74 2.04
N VAL A 68 3.84 -6.90 2.15
CA VAL A 68 4.44 -7.78 3.15
C VAL A 68 5.90 -7.47 3.46
N VAL A 69 6.25 -7.54 4.74
CA VAL A 69 7.61 -7.67 5.25
C VAL A 69 7.77 -9.11 5.75
N ARG A 70 8.64 -9.89 5.09
CA ARG A 70 8.93 -11.26 5.51
C ARG A 70 10.02 -11.26 6.57
N VAL A 71 9.81 -11.99 7.66
CA VAL A 71 10.80 -12.08 8.75
C VAL A 71 11.26 -13.52 8.90
N PHE A 72 12.57 -13.73 8.75
CA PHE A 72 13.21 -15.03 8.90
C PHE A 72 14.12 -15.00 10.11
N TYR A 73 13.78 -15.79 11.12
CA TYR A 73 14.66 -16.02 12.28
C TYR A 73 15.59 -17.17 11.97
N ASN A 74 16.80 -17.11 12.53
CA ASN A 74 17.72 -18.24 12.46
C ASN A 74 17.05 -19.50 13.00
N ASN A 75 17.10 -20.58 12.20
CA ASN A 75 16.45 -21.86 12.48
C ASN A 75 14.94 -21.78 12.74
N ASN A 76 14.25 -20.73 12.28
CA ASN A 76 12.81 -20.57 12.45
C ASN A 76 12.34 -20.63 13.92
N VAL A 77 13.21 -20.25 14.87
CA VAL A 77 12.94 -20.37 16.31
C VAL A 77 11.72 -19.57 16.75
N CYS A 78 11.45 -18.45 16.06
CA CYS A 78 10.38 -17.52 16.39
C CYS A 78 9.48 -17.20 15.19
N GLY A 79 9.61 -17.90 14.06
CA GLY A 79 8.91 -17.59 12.82
C GLY A 79 9.14 -18.67 11.76
N PRO A 80 8.53 -18.58 10.57
CA PRO A 80 8.48 -17.36 9.77
C PRO A 80 7.27 -16.46 10.06
N TYR A 81 7.45 -15.14 9.93
CA TYR A 81 6.35 -14.17 9.92
C TYR A 81 6.19 -13.49 8.56
N ALA A 82 4.95 -13.13 8.27
CA ALA A 82 4.55 -12.25 7.19
C ALA A 82 3.90 -11.03 7.83
N ASP A 83 4.70 -10.01 8.13
CA ASP A 83 4.23 -8.78 8.76
C ASP A 83 3.58 -7.92 7.68
N ARG A 84 2.27 -7.69 7.81
CA ARG A 84 1.49 -6.94 6.83
C ARG A 84 0.88 -5.71 7.50
N LEU A 85 1.19 -4.53 6.96
CA LEU A 85 0.73 -3.25 7.49
C LEU A 85 -0.61 -2.84 6.89
N GLY A 86 -1.26 -1.85 7.51
CA GLY A 86 -2.49 -1.25 6.99
C GLY A 86 -3.74 -1.96 7.46
N GLY A 87 -3.65 -2.68 8.58
CA GLY A 87 -4.80 -3.22 9.31
C GLY A 87 -5.38 -2.15 10.23
N THR A 88 -5.07 -2.23 11.54
CA THR A 88 -5.45 -1.19 12.51
C THR A 88 -4.26 -0.28 12.78
N LEU A 89 -4.29 0.93 12.20
CA LEU A 89 -3.19 1.87 12.34
C LEU A 89 -3.01 2.36 13.78
N SER A 90 -1.75 2.51 14.18
CA SER A 90 -1.35 3.14 15.43
C SER A 90 -1.30 4.67 15.27
N PRO A 91 -1.66 5.44 16.31
CA PRO A 91 -1.52 6.90 16.29
C PRO A 91 -0.04 7.30 16.20
N ILE A 92 0.26 8.32 15.40
CA ILE A 92 1.61 8.84 15.20
C ILE A 92 1.84 10.03 16.14
N PRO A 93 2.65 9.90 17.21
CA PRO A 93 2.70 10.93 18.27
C PRO A 93 3.19 12.30 17.79
N TRP A 94 4.16 12.32 16.86
CA TRP A 94 4.69 13.58 16.32
C TRP A 94 3.72 14.26 15.34
N ALA A 95 2.71 13.54 14.85
CA ALA A 95 1.70 14.03 13.92
C ALA A 95 0.36 14.29 14.61
N ASN A 96 0.38 14.76 15.87
CA ASN A 96 -0.81 15.01 16.67
C ASN A 96 -1.73 13.77 16.80
N ASN A 97 -1.14 12.57 16.89
CA ASN A 97 -1.84 11.28 16.93
C ASN A 97 -2.70 10.96 15.70
N ALA A 98 -2.42 11.59 14.55
CA ALA A 98 -2.99 11.16 13.27
C ALA A 98 -2.57 9.72 12.94
N THR A 99 -3.42 9.00 12.21
CA THR A 99 -3.14 7.63 11.75
C THR A 99 -2.42 7.61 10.39
N VAL A 100 -2.62 8.66 9.59
CA VAL A 100 -1.83 8.97 8.40
C VAL A 100 -1.12 10.30 8.67
N ALA A 101 0.21 10.29 8.69
CA ALA A 101 0.98 11.50 8.87
C ALA A 101 1.32 12.12 7.51
N GLN A 102 1.23 13.44 7.43
CA GLN A 102 1.65 14.23 6.28
C GLN A 102 2.43 15.45 6.77
N ARG A 103 3.56 15.78 6.14
CA ARG A 103 4.29 17.03 6.40
C ARG A 103 5.17 17.44 5.23
N GLU A 104 5.50 18.72 5.19
CA GLU A 104 6.55 19.26 4.32
C GLU A 104 7.79 19.61 5.15
N PHE A 105 8.97 19.36 4.59
CA PHE A 105 10.24 19.75 5.20
C PHE A 105 11.30 20.08 4.15
N THR A 106 12.42 20.65 4.58
CA THR A 106 13.58 20.92 3.72
C THR A 106 14.78 20.17 4.28
N LEU A 107 15.46 19.42 3.41
CA LEU A 107 16.69 18.69 3.73
C LEU A 107 17.68 18.92 2.59
N ASP A 108 18.89 19.37 2.92
CA ASP A 108 19.97 19.67 1.97
C ASP A 108 19.55 20.59 0.81
N GLY A 109 18.72 21.60 1.13
CA GLY A 109 18.21 22.58 0.16
C GLY A 109 17.09 22.06 -0.76
N ARG A 110 16.69 20.79 -0.62
CA ARG A 110 15.58 20.17 -1.35
C ARG A 110 14.34 20.15 -0.47
N GLN A 111 13.19 20.52 -1.06
CA GLN A 111 11.90 20.40 -0.38
C GLN A 111 11.34 18.99 -0.56
N TRP A 112 10.74 18.47 0.50
CA TRP A 112 10.20 17.13 0.58
C TRP A 112 8.80 17.16 1.15
N TYR A 113 7.96 16.27 0.65
CA TYR A 113 6.66 15.92 1.19
C TYR A 113 6.74 14.49 1.72
N GLU A 114 6.37 14.30 2.98
CA GLU A 114 6.31 13.01 3.66
C GLU A 114 4.86 12.58 3.80
N ILE A 115 4.55 11.33 3.44
CA ILE A 115 3.30 10.67 3.80
C ILE A 115 3.59 9.27 4.34
N GLY A 116 3.07 8.93 5.52
CA GLY A 116 3.36 7.65 6.15
C GLY A 116 2.34 7.19 7.17
N ILE A 117 2.42 5.90 7.48
CA ILE A 117 1.56 5.21 8.45
C ILE A 117 2.41 4.48 9.49
N LEU A 118 1.89 4.38 10.71
CA LEU A 118 2.47 3.58 11.77
C LEU A 118 1.55 2.40 12.06
N ASP A 119 2.13 1.20 12.12
CA ASP A 119 1.42 -0.01 12.52
C ASP A 119 2.19 -0.69 13.66
N GLN A 120 1.47 -1.30 14.59
CA GLN A 120 2.06 -2.08 15.67
C GLN A 120 1.69 -3.54 15.48
N ILE A 121 2.70 -4.35 15.13
CA ILE A 121 2.54 -5.79 14.87
C ILE A 121 3.36 -6.54 15.93
N GLY A 122 2.65 -7.18 16.86
CA GLY A 122 3.28 -7.75 18.05
C GLY A 122 4.02 -6.68 18.85
N ASN A 123 5.32 -6.91 19.08
CA ASN A 123 6.22 -5.98 19.77
C ASN A 123 6.95 -5.03 18.81
N TYR A 124 6.67 -5.07 17.50
CA TYR A 124 7.25 -4.17 16.52
C TYR A 124 6.36 -2.95 16.29
N SER A 125 6.98 -1.79 16.22
CA SER A 125 6.41 -0.58 15.64
C SER A 125 7.04 -0.38 14.26
N LEU A 126 6.23 -0.48 13.22
CA LEU A 126 6.65 -0.35 11.82
C LEU A 126 6.09 0.96 11.25
N TYR A 127 6.99 1.84 10.82
CA TYR A 127 6.64 3.09 10.17
C TYR A 127 6.96 2.99 8.67
N GLN A 128 5.92 2.85 7.85
CA GLN A 128 6.01 2.88 6.39
C GLN A 128 5.82 4.32 5.91
N VAL A 129 6.67 4.77 4.98
CA VAL A 129 6.64 6.16 4.53
C VAL A 129 7.11 6.30 3.10
N TYR A 130 6.53 7.28 2.40
CA TYR A 130 7.02 7.79 1.12
C TYR A 130 7.48 9.23 1.29
N TYR A 131 8.65 9.53 0.73
CA TYR A 131 9.17 10.89 0.59
C TYR A 131 9.14 11.28 -0.89
N LEU A 132 8.48 12.39 -1.20
CA LEU A 132 8.43 12.94 -2.54
C LEU A 132 9.21 14.26 -2.54
N SER A 133 10.19 14.41 -3.41
CA SER A 133 10.97 15.65 -3.51
C SER A 133 10.38 16.61 -4.53
N SER A 134 10.63 17.91 -4.36
CA SER A 134 10.18 18.93 -5.30
C SER A 134 10.76 18.76 -6.71
N ASP A 135 11.88 18.05 -6.85
CA ASP A 135 12.60 17.79 -8.11
C ASP A 135 12.38 16.37 -8.69
N GLY A 136 11.40 15.63 -8.19
CA GLY A 136 10.90 14.42 -8.86
C GLY A 136 11.43 13.09 -8.35
N ILE A 137 12.02 13.05 -7.16
CA ILE A 137 12.37 11.80 -6.47
C ILE A 137 11.17 11.30 -5.67
N LEU A 138 10.82 10.03 -5.83
CA LEU A 138 9.97 9.29 -4.90
C LEU A 138 10.84 8.26 -4.19
N ASP A 139 10.89 8.34 -2.87
CA ASP A 139 11.70 7.47 -2.02
C ASP A 139 10.81 6.71 -1.03
N ALA A 140 10.90 5.38 -1.02
CA ALA A 140 10.00 4.49 -0.29
C ALA A 140 10.75 3.79 0.84
N HIS A 141 10.40 4.09 2.09
CA HIS A 141 11.11 3.63 3.28
C HIS A 141 10.20 2.84 4.22
N ILE A 142 10.82 1.96 4.99
CA ILE A 142 10.24 1.40 6.20
C ILE A 142 11.25 1.50 7.33
N TYR A 143 10.77 1.96 8.49
CA TYR A 143 11.53 1.97 9.73
C TYR A 143 10.90 0.98 10.71
N SER A 144 11.73 0.28 11.46
CA SER A 144 11.28 -0.66 12.48
C SER A 144 11.89 -0.29 13.83
N LYS A 145 11.09 -0.45 14.89
CA LYS A 145 11.53 -0.38 16.28
C LYS A 145 10.86 -1.50 17.06
N GLY A 146 11.54 -1.98 18.10
CA GLY A 146 11.03 -3.01 18.99
C GLY A 146 11.70 -4.34 18.76
N LEU A 147 11.41 -5.32 19.62
CA LEU A 147 12.01 -6.64 19.60
C LEU A 147 10.96 -7.69 19.95
N GLN A 148 10.55 -8.48 18.97
CA GLN A 148 9.60 -9.59 19.19
C GLN A 148 10.30 -10.79 19.82
N CYS A 149 11.48 -11.13 19.33
CA CYS A 149 12.25 -12.28 19.77
C CYS A 149 13.75 -11.99 19.73
N VAL A 150 14.47 -12.38 20.79
CA VAL A 150 15.92 -12.14 20.97
C VAL A 150 16.73 -13.25 20.29
N VAL A 151 16.50 -13.41 18.98
CA VAL A 151 17.24 -14.32 18.10
C VAL A 151 17.60 -13.54 16.86
N ASP A 152 18.78 -13.80 16.29
CA ASP A 152 19.20 -13.17 15.05
C ASP A 152 18.21 -13.47 13.90
N HIS A 153 17.88 -12.45 13.12
CA HIS A 153 16.82 -12.48 12.14
C HIS A 153 16.97 -11.40 11.08
N ILE A 154 16.35 -11.62 9.92
CA ILE A 154 16.38 -10.70 8.78
C ILE A 154 14.95 -10.28 8.43
N HIS A 155 14.78 -8.98 8.15
CA HIS A 155 13.56 -8.40 7.62
C HIS A 155 13.70 -8.15 6.11
N TYR A 156 12.81 -8.73 5.30
CA TYR A 156 12.74 -8.53 3.85
C TYR A 156 11.45 -7.79 3.48
N PRO A 157 11.47 -6.45 3.39
CA PRO A 157 10.35 -5.68 2.86
C PRO A 157 10.18 -5.94 1.36
N ASN A 158 8.94 -6.18 0.91
CA ASN A 158 8.63 -6.44 -0.50
C ASN A 158 7.67 -5.36 -0.98
N TRP A 159 8.19 -4.39 -1.74
CA TRP A 159 7.38 -3.38 -2.42
C TRP A 159 6.77 -3.98 -3.69
N ARG A 160 5.49 -3.67 -3.95
CA ARG A 160 4.85 -3.91 -5.25
C ARG A 160 4.71 -2.55 -5.94
N ILE A 161 5.33 -2.41 -7.09
CA ILE A 161 5.32 -1.19 -7.89
C ILE A 161 4.81 -1.56 -9.28
N ASP A 162 3.73 -0.92 -9.66
CA ASP A 162 3.09 -1.00 -10.96
C ASP A 162 3.44 0.29 -11.70
N LEU A 163 4.49 0.23 -12.52
CA LEU A 163 5.06 1.35 -13.25
C LEU A 163 4.30 1.54 -14.56
N ASP A 164 3.97 2.78 -14.89
CA ASP A 164 3.00 3.11 -15.93
C ASP A 164 3.45 4.39 -16.65
N VAL A 165 4.72 4.40 -17.11
CA VAL A 165 5.41 5.64 -17.55
C VAL A 165 4.79 6.17 -18.84
N ASP A 166 4.12 7.32 -18.76
CA ASP A 166 3.28 7.86 -19.83
C ASP A 166 2.20 6.87 -20.33
N GLY A 167 1.77 5.96 -19.45
CA GLY A 167 0.71 4.97 -19.66
C GLY A 167 1.21 3.54 -19.92
N PRO A 168 0.29 2.54 -19.82
CA PRO A 168 0.61 1.10 -19.79
C PRO A 168 1.16 0.53 -21.10
N ALA A 169 1.21 1.35 -22.16
CA ALA A 169 1.73 0.92 -23.46
C ALA A 169 3.26 1.04 -23.56
N ASN A 170 3.91 1.71 -22.60
CA ASN A 170 5.34 2.03 -22.64
C ASN A 170 6.18 1.16 -21.69
N ASP A 171 5.60 0.13 -21.11
CA ASP A 171 6.29 -0.71 -20.14
C ASP A 171 7.40 -1.50 -20.81
N LEU A 172 8.60 -1.42 -20.22
CA LEU A 172 9.75 -2.23 -20.59
C LEU A 172 10.24 -2.94 -19.34
N ILE A 173 10.18 -4.27 -19.37
CA ILE A 173 10.55 -5.11 -18.24
C ILE A 173 11.82 -5.88 -18.61
N GLU A 174 12.90 -5.62 -17.91
CA GLU A 174 14.12 -6.43 -17.99
C GLU A 174 13.95 -7.66 -17.08
N HIS A 175 13.64 -8.81 -17.69
CA HIS A 175 13.39 -10.06 -16.98
C HIS A 175 14.63 -10.96 -16.99
N ASN A 176 15.08 -11.37 -15.80
CA ASN A 176 16.18 -12.32 -15.67
C ASN A 176 15.71 -13.76 -15.94
N THR A 177 16.20 -14.38 -17.00
CA THR A 177 15.85 -15.75 -17.41
C THR A 177 16.78 -16.83 -16.83
N GLY A 178 17.75 -16.44 -16.01
CA GLY A 178 18.79 -17.32 -15.48
C GLY A 178 20.00 -17.45 -16.41
N THR A 179 19.86 -17.15 -17.69
CA THR A 179 20.96 -17.06 -18.68
C THR A 179 21.31 -15.63 -19.08
N GLY A 180 20.55 -14.64 -18.62
CA GLY A 180 20.70 -13.23 -18.96
C GLY A 180 19.43 -12.44 -18.65
N PHE A 181 19.37 -11.21 -19.14
CA PHE A 181 18.16 -10.38 -19.12
C PHE A 181 17.53 -10.34 -20.51
N GLU A 182 16.20 -10.41 -20.55
CA GLU A 182 15.39 -10.23 -21.76
C GLU A 182 14.43 -9.07 -21.56
N THR A 183 14.29 -8.21 -22.57
CA THR A 183 13.32 -7.10 -22.56
C THR A 183 11.95 -7.59 -22.99
N ASN A 184 10.96 -7.44 -22.10
CA ASN A 184 9.56 -7.69 -22.38
C ASN A 184 8.79 -6.37 -22.49
N ALA A 185 7.95 -6.25 -23.51
CA ALA A 185 7.09 -5.08 -23.73
C ALA A 185 5.65 -5.29 -23.22
N THR A 186 5.44 -6.32 -22.39
CA THR A 186 4.13 -6.67 -21.86
C THR A 186 4.29 -7.14 -20.44
N GLU A 187 3.45 -6.63 -19.55
CA GLU A 187 3.34 -7.12 -18.19
C GLU A 187 3.06 -8.62 -18.16
N PHE A 188 3.55 -9.27 -17.10
CA PHE A 188 3.32 -10.68 -16.88
C PHE A 188 2.97 -10.92 -15.41
N ASP A 189 2.10 -11.89 -15.18
CA ASP A 189 1.88 -12.50 -13.88
C ASP A 189 2.37 -13.94 -13.96
N SER A 190 3.30 -14.31 -13.09
CA SER A 190 3.96 -15.60 -13.12
C SER A 190 4.13 -16.12 -11.71
N ASN A 191 3.96 -17.44 -11.55
CA ASN A 191 4.08 -18.06 -10.25
C ASN A 191 5.52 -17.93 -9.73
N ALA A 192 5.69 -17.70 -8.42
CA ALA A 192 7.00 -17.63 -7.80
C ALA A 192 7.91 -18.84 -8.11
N ALA A 193 7.34 -20.04 -8.28
CA ALA A 193 8.08 -21.25 -8.65
C ALA A 193 8.69 -21.21 -10.08
N SER A 194 8.24 -20.28 -10.92
CA SER A 194 8.78 -20.06 -12.27
C SER A 194 9.92 -19.04 -12.33
N ALA A 195 10.22 -18.36 -11.21
CA ALA A 195 11.29 -17.36 -11.17
C ALA A 195 12.66 -18.03 -11.37
N ALA A 196 13.50 -17.47 -12.23
CA ALA A 196 14.87 -17.94 -12.36
C ALA A 196 15.66 -17.71 -11.06
N ASN A 197 16.57 -18.63 -10.72
CA ASN A 197 17.44 -18.52 -9.54
C ASN A 197 16.69 -18.34 -8.19
N HIS A 198 15.48 -18.89 -8.05
CA HIS A 198 14.64 -18.75 -6.86
C HIS A 198 15.10 -19.61 -5.64
N GLY A 199 16.40 -19.72 -5.40
CA GLY A 199 16.98 -20.57 -4.35
C GLY A 199 16.81 -20.08 -2.90
N TRP A 200 15.59 -19.67 -2.52
CA TRP A 200 15.21 -19.28 -1.16
C TRP A 200 14.53 -20.43 -0.41
#